data_AF-A0A954KPT2-F1
#
_entry.id   AF-A0A954KPT2-F1
#
_cell.length_a   1.000
_cell.length_b   1.000
_cell.length_c   1.000
_cell.angle_alpha   90.00
_cell.angle_beta   90.00
_cell.angle_gamma   90.00
#
_symmetry.space_group_name_H-M   'P 1'
#
loop_
_entity.id
_entity.type
_entity.pdbx_description
1 polymer ?
#
loop_
_entity_poly.entity_id
_entity_poly.type
_entity_poly.pdbx_seq_one_letter_code
_entity_poly.pdbx_strand_id
1 'polypeptide(L)'
;MKSVCARVLCVCALLVVCFATVDLPVARGELKAGAATSNITPPLGGSIVGGFLPVPSRHIHDELHARCLVLDDGNKKLALVVCDLLGFHRGVSDAARQLIEQRLGIPASNVLISATHTHSAMSALGRDRFQFQSELDDYQQFVVERIVDGVQRAGNLLRPAELAFGSVDVPEHVFNRRWFMKPGTVPPNPFGGTDRVKMNPPGGSPNLEEPAGPTDPTVSFISVREVNGPLVGLYAAYSLHYVGGVGPGHVSADYFAMFCEEVIRLQGLQDQDPPFVPMMANGTSGNINNINFREPRPRKAAYEQMRYVAHDVAARVSSELKNLNYASQVTLDAAYAEFEVGWRVPSEEQLSWASGKLAEPESAGRGADLPR
;
A
#
# COMPACT_ATOMS: atom_id res chain seq x y z
N MET A 1 -18.59 -4.44 96.24
CA MET A 1 -19.10 -4.80 94.90
C MET A 1 -18.61 -3.76 93.90
N LYS A 2 -18.02 -4.25 92.80
CA LYS A 2 -17.61 -3.57 91.56
C LYS A 2 -16.27 -2.78 91.58
N SER A 3 -15.24 -3.53 91.18
CA SER A 3 -13.97 -3.12 90.57
C SER A 3 -14.17 -2.18 89.38
N VAL A 4 -13.31 -1.15 89.26
CA VAL A 4 -13.14 -0.37 88.02
C VAL A 4 -11.70 -0.59 87.55
N CYS A 5 -11.59 -1.33 86.45
CA CYS A 5 -10.36 -1.70 85.78
C CYS A 5 -10.02 -0.62 84.73
N ALA A 6 -8.85 0.01 84.84
CA ALA A 6 -8.36 0.97 83.86
C ALA A 6 -7.93 0.25 82.56
N ARG A 7 -8.50 0.64 81.42
CA ARG A 7 -8.05 0.19 80.09
C ARG A 7 -7.09 1.21 79.52
N VAL A 8 -5.83 0.80 79.34
CA VAL A 8 -4.80 1.51 78.57
C VAL A 8 -5.10 1.29 77.08
N LEU A 9 -5.32 2.37 76.33
CA LEU A 9 -5.48 2.32 74.87
C LEU A 9 -4.10 2.48 74.22
N CYS A 10 -3.57 1.41 73.63
CA CYS A 10 -2.37 1.45 72.78
C CYS A 10 -2.77 1.99 71.40
N VAL A 11 -2.21 3.14 71.00
CA VAL A 11 -2.35 3.67 69.64
C VAL A 11 -1.14 3.20 68.83
N CYS A 12 -1.32 2.21 67.97
CA CYS A 12 -0.33 1.80 66.97
C CYS A 12 -0.41 2.76 65.77
N ALA A 13 0.61 3.62 65.60
CA ALA A 13 0.76 4.43 64.40
C ALA A 13 1.27 3.56 63.24
N LEU A 14 0.44 3.33 62.22
CA LEU A 14 0.85 2.73 60.95
C LEU A 14 1.68 3.77 60.17
N LEU A 15 2.98 3.52 60.03
CA LEU A 15 3.85 4.23 59.09
C LEU A 15 3.57 3.69 57.66
N VAL A 16 2.79 4.45 56.89
CA VAL A 16 2.64 4.23 55.45
C VAL A 16 3.88 4.77 54.75
N VAL A 17 4.80 3.87 54.40
CA VAL A 17 5.94 4.19 53.53
C VAL A 17 5.40 4.34 52.11
N CYS A 18 5.22 5.59 51.67
CA CYS A 18 4.96 5.89 50.26
C CYS A 18 6.23 5.56 49.46
N PHE A 19 6.24 4.43 48.76
CA PHE A 19 7.19 4.21 47.67
C PHE A 19 6.84 5.17 46.55
N ALA A 20 7.57 6.28 46.46
CA ALA A 20 7.61 7.09 45.26
C ALA A 20 8.23 6.21 44.16
N THR A 21 7.43 5.78 43.20
CA THR A 21 7.92 5.23 41.94
C THR A 21 8.64 6.36 41.23
N VAL A 22 9.96 6.39 41.33
CA VAL A 22 10.79 7.26 40.50
C VAL A 22 10.75 6.63 39.11
N ASP A 23 9.93 7.18 38.22
CA ASP A 23 10.01 6.88 36.79
C ASP A 23 11.38 7.35 36.30
N LEU A 24 12.35 6.44 36.30
CA LEU A 24 13.60 6.67 35.62
C LEU A 24 13.26 6.88 34.13
N PRO A 25 13.69 7.99 33.51
CA PRO A 25 13.48 8.17 32.08
C PRO A 25 14.12 6.98 31.36
N VAL A 26 13.31 6.20 30.64
CA VAL A 26 13.83 5.19 29.73
C VAL A 26 14.80 5.92 28.80
N ALA A 27 16.08 5.56 28.88
CA ALA A 27 17.09 6.09 27.98
C ALA A 27 16.64 5.76 26.55
N ARG A 28 16.20 6.77 25.81
CA ARG A 28 15.72 6.59 24.44
C ARG A 28 16.92 6.21 23.57
N GLY A 29 16.78 5.10 22.82
CA GLY A 29 17.76 4.75 21.83
C GLY A 29 17.81 5.80 20.73
N GLU A 30 18.99 5.99 20.13
CA GLU A 30 19.10 6.70 18.86
C GLU A 30 18.30 5.93 17.79
N LEU A 31 17.47 6.65 17.02
CA LEU A 31 16.73 6.04 15.92
C LEU A 31 17.71 5.38 14.95
N LYS A 32 17.42 4.16 14.53
CA LYS A 32 18.12 3.46 13.47
C LYS A 32 17.17 3.12 12.35
N ALA A 33 17.70 3.11 11.13
CA ALA A 33 16.96 2.69 9.96
C ALA A 33 17.84 1.91 9.00
N GLY A 34 17.20 0.99 8.28
CA GLY A 34 17.82 0.23 7.22
C GLY A 34 16.77 -0.08 6.16
N ALA A 35 17.18 -0.10 4.90
CA ALA A 35 16.27 -0.33 3.79
C ALA A 35 16.90 -1.27 2.76
N ALA A 36 16.07 -2.08 2.12
CA ALA A 36 16.50 -3.02 1.10
C ALA A 36 15.33 -3.33 0.14
N THR A 37 15.66 -3.78 -1.06
CA THR A 37 14.70 -4.35 -2.02
C THR A 37 14.89 -5.85 -2.13
N SER A 38 13.85 -6.59 -2.46
CA SER A 38 13.92 -8.00 -2.84
C SER A 38 13.09 -8.21 -4.11
N ASN A 39 13.64 -8.95 -5.08
CA ASN A 39 12.92 -9.28 -6.30
C ASN A 39 11.76 -10.24 -5.98
N ILE A 40 10.58 -9.98 -6.55
CA ILE A 40 9.36 -10.81 -6.42
C ILE A 40 8.78 -11.19 -7.79
N THR A 41 9.56 -11.09 -8.85
CA THR A 41 9.13 -11.42 -10.21
C THR A 41 9.06 -12.94 -10.39
N PRO A 42 7.91 -13.50 -10.81
CA PRO A 42 7.81 -14.91 -11.13
C PRO A 42 8.34 -15.22 -12.54
N PRO A 43 8.56 -16.50 -12.86
CA PRO A 43 8.75 -16.94 -14.24
C PRO A 43 7.61 -16.49 -15.17
N LEU A 44 7.95 -16.26 -16.44
CA LEU A 44 6.98 -15.96 -17.49
C LEU A 44 5.97 -17.11 -17.71
N GLY A 45 4.79 -16.76 -18.20
CA GLY A 45 3.68 -17.68 -18.46
C GLY A 45 2.56 -17.63 -17.41
N GLY A 46 2.80 -16.99 -16.26
CA GLY A 46 1.77 -16.73 -15.26
C GLY A 46 0.71 -15.70 -15.74
N SER A 47 -0.44 -15.70 -15.06
CA SER A 47 -1.55 -14.79 -15.38
C SER A 47 -1.32 -13.39 -14.81
N ILE A 48 -1.20 -12.40 -15.69
CA ILE A 48 -1.30 -10.97 -15.34
C ILE A 48 -2.75 -10.66 -14.95
N VAL A 49 -2.91 -9.96 -13.83
CA VAL A 49 -4.21 -9.58 -13.25
C VAL A 49 -4.37 -8.07 -13.14
N GLY A 50 -5.62 -7.59 -13.12
CA GLY A 50 -5.98 -6.16 -13.02
C GLY A 50 -7.05 -5.76 -14.04
N GLY A 51 -6.97 -6.35 -15.24
CA GLY A 51 -8.04 -6.32 -16.23
C GLY A 51 -9.20 -7.26 -15.90
N PHE A 52 -10.27 -7.18 -16.71
CA PHE A 52 -11.44 -8.07 -16.59
C PHE A 52 -11.09 -9.55 -16.83
N LEU A 53 -10.21 -9.81 -17.79
CA LEU A 53 -9.70 -11.13 -18.11
C LEU A 53 -8.19 -11.18 -17.86
N PRO A 54 -7.68 -12.21 -17.17
CA PRO A 54 -6.25 -12.41 -17.05
C PRO A 54 -5.61 -12.64 -18.42
N VAL A 55 -4.37 -12.18 -18.60
CA VAL A 55 -3.57 -12.41 -19.81
C VAL A 55 -2.24 -13.08 -19.45
N PRO A 56 -1.73 -14.02 -20.26
CA PRO A 56 -0.45 -14.65 -19.95
C PRO A 56 0.70 -13.65 -20.06
N SER A 57 1.63 -13.67 -19.10
CA SER A 57 2.87 -12.89 -19.16
C SER A 57 3.80 -13.43 -20.24
N ARG A 58 4.38 -12.53 -21.03
CA ARG A 58 5.22 -12.82 -22.20
C ARG A 58 6.54 -12.06 -22.21
N HIS A 59 6.63 -10.98 -21.43
CA HIS A 59 7.80 -10.11 -21.38
C HIS A 59 7.88 -9.44 -20.01
N ILE A 60 9.07 -9.37 -19.42
CA ILE A 60 9.32 -8.57 -18.22
C ILE A 60 9.95 -7.26 -18.69
N HIS A 61 9.22 -6.15 -18.53
CA HIS A 61 9.77 -4.83 -18.84
C HIS A 61 10.75 -4.39 -17.75
N ASP A 62 10.29 -4.50 -16.51
CA ASP A 62 11.00 -4.15 -15.29
C ASP A 62 10.63 -5.17 -14.22
N GLU A 63 11.61 -5.45 -13.34
CA GLU A 63 11.48 -6.43 -12.28
C GLU A 63 10.57 -5.90 -11.16
N LEU A 64 9.68 -6.76 -10.66
CA LEU A 64 8.82 -6.48 -9.52
C LEU A 64 9.62 -6.63 -8.22
N HIS A 65 9.42 -5.73 -7.27
CA HIS A 65 10.12 -5.77 -5.98
C HIS A 65 9.17 -5.71 -4.79
N ALA A 66 9.58 -6.33 -3.68
CA ALA A 66 9.21 -5.91 -2.34
C ALA A 66 10.28 -4.93 -1.85
N ARG A 67 9.86 -3.73 -1.44
CA ARG A 67 10.73 -2.66 -0.94
C ARG A 67 10.48 -2.51 0.55
N CYS A 68 11.52 -2.67 1.34
CA CYS A 68 11.42 -2.81 2.79
C CYS A 68 12.19 -1.71 3.51
N LEU A 69 11.57 -1.09 4.51
CA LEU A 69 12.17 -0.13 5.44
C LEU A 69 11.94 -0.64 6.86
N VAL A 70 13.03 -0.80 7.61
CA VAL A 70 12.98 -1.16 9.03
C VAL A 70 13.41 0.05 9.84
N LEU A 71 12.63 0.39 10.86
CA LEU A 71 12.89 1.45 11.83
C LEU A 71 13.04 0.84 13.22
N ASP A 72 13.97 1.34 14.01
CA ASP A 72 14.26 0.87 15.37
C ASP A 72 14.61 2.05 16.28
N ASP A 73 13.80 2.37 17.29
CA ASP A 73 14.10 3.43 18.27
C ASP A 73 14.80 2.92 19.55
N GLY A 74 15.26 1.67 19.52
CA GLY A 74 15.85 0.95 20.65
C GLY A 74 14.82 0.30 21.58
N ASN A 75 13.54 0.70 21.50
CA ASN A 75 12.44 0.11 22.27
C ASN A 75 11.49 -0.70 21.39
N LYS A 76 11.16 -0.19 20.20
CA LYS A 76 10.27 -0.81 19.22
C LYS A 76 10.91 -0.84 17.84
N LYS A 77 10.62 -1.92 17.11
CA LYS A 77 10.91 -2.05 15.68
C LYS A 77 9.63 -2.03 14.87
N LEU A 78 9.66 -1.31 13.75
CA LEU A 78 8.61 -1.32 12.73
C LEU A 78 9.19 -1.79 11.40
N ALA A 79 8.39 -2.47 10.58
CA ALA A 79 8.72 -2.78 9.21
C ALA A 79 7.62 -2.29 8.26
N LEU A 80 8.01 -1.51 7.26
CA LEU A 80 7.14 -1.04 6.18
C LEU A 80 7.56 -1.70 4.89
N VAL A 81 6.61 -2.34 4.20
CA VAL A 81 6.84 -3.09 2.96
C VAL A 81 5.86 -2.64 1.89
N VAL A 82 6.38 -2.30 0.70
CA VAL A 82 5.58 -2.03 -0.51
C VAL A 82 5.96 -3.04 -1.58
N CYS A 83 4.98 -3.79 -2.08
CA CYS A 83 5.16 -4.83 -3.10
C CYS A 83 4.60 -4.37 -4.44
N ASP A 84 5.36 -4.55 -5.51
CA ASP A 84 4.95 -4.28 -6.89
C ASP A 84 3.96 -5.36 -7.41
N LEU A 85 2.72 -5.34 -6.88
CA LEU A 85 1.65 -6.31 -7.14
C LEU A 85 0.30 -5.59 -7.31
N LEU A 86 -0.67 -6.25 -7.95
CA LEU A 86 -2.08 -5.79 -7.93
C LEU A 86 -2.62 -5.78 -6.48
N GLY A 87 -2.24 -6.80 -5.73
CA GLY A 87 -2.73 -7.13 -4.40
C GLY A 87 -2.30 -8.56 -4.10
N PHE A 88 -2.44 -8.97 -2.85
CA PHE A 88 -2.09 -10.32 -2.41
C PHE A 88 -3.15 -10.85 -1.45
N HIS A 89 -3.26 -12.16 -1.38
CA HIS A 89 -4.19 -12.82 -0.50
C HIS A 89 -3.84 -12.54 0.98
N ARG A 90 -4.84 -12.51 1.88
CA ARG A 90 -4.63 -12.30 3.32
C ARG A 90 -3.58 -13.26 3.90
N GLY A 91 -3.64 -14.53 3.49
CA GLY A 91 -2.68 -15.55 3.93
C GLY A 91 -1.22 -15.23 3.59
N VAL A 92 -0.95 -14.50 2.50
CA VAL A 92 0.43 -14.05 2.15
C VAL A 92 0.91 -13.04 3.20
N SER A 93 0.08 -12.06 3.54
CA SER A 93 0.41 -11.07 4.56
C SER A 93 0.61 -11.72 5.93
N ASP A 94 -0.30 -12.59 6.34
CA ASP A 94 -0.25 -13.27 7.64
C ASP A 94 1.01 -14.12 7.77
N ALA A 95 1.30 -14.95 6.77
CA ALA A 95 2.48 -15.81 6.76
C ALA A 95 3.78 -14.99 6.79
N ALA A 96 3.88 -13.92 5.99
CA ALA A 96 5.06 -13.05 6.00
C ALA A 96 5.25 -12.37 7.36
N ARG A 97 4.19 -11.83 7.97
CA ARG A 97 4.26 -11.19 9.29
C ARG A 97 4.66 -12.18 10.39
N GLN A 98 4.11 -13.39 10.37
CA GLN A 98 4.46 -14.46 11.30
C GLN A 98 5.94 -14.86 11.18
N LEU A 99 6.44 -15.03 9.95
CA LEU A 99 7.84 -15.39 9.71
C LEU A 99 8.80 -14.25 10.07
N ILE A 100 8.42 -12.99 9.81
CA ILE A 100 9.20 -11.82 10.25
C ILE A 100 9.31 -11.79 11.78
N GLU A 101 8.22 -12.05 12.50
CA GLU A 101 8.25 -12.13 13.96
C GLU A 101 9.16 -13.26 14.45
N GLN A 102 8.96 -14.47 13.90
CA GLN A 102 9.71 -15.65 14.29
C GLN A 102 11.22 -15.52 14.00
N ARG A 103 11.59 -14.99 12.82
CA ARG A 103 12.99 -14.97 12.35
C ARG A 103 13.73 -13.71 12.77
N LEU A 104 13.04 -12.57 12.88
CA LEU A 104 13.65 -11.24 13.02
C LEU A 104 13.26 -10.52 14.32
N GLY A 105 12.29 -11.06 15.07
CA GLY A 105 11.85 -10.50 16.35
C GLY A 105 11.09 -9.17 16.23
N ILE A 106 10.59 -8.82 15.04
CA ILE A 106 9.69 -7.68 14.84
C ILE A 106 8.26 -8.20 15.04
N PRO A 107 7.51 -7.76 16.06
CA PRO A 107 6.16 -8.27 16.31
C PRO A 107 5.28 -8.18 15.05
N ALA A 108 4.47 -9.19 14.76
CA ALA A 108 3.63 -9.18 13.57
C ALA A 108 2.75 -7.91 13.50
N SER A 109 2.26 -7.43 14.64
CA SER A 109 1.49 -6.17 14.79
C SER A 109 2.22 -4.91 14.32
N ASN A 110 3.55 -4.96 14.20
CA ASN A 110 4.41 -3.82 13.87
C ASN A 110 4.86 -3.83 12.40
N VAL A 111 4.30 -4.73 11.60
CA VAL A 111 4.65 -4.92 10.19
C VAL A 111 3.48 -4.49 9.32
N LEU A 112 3.71 -3.47 8.49
CA LEU A 112 2.78 -3.02 7.45
C LEU A 112 3.26 -3.53 6.09
N ILE A 113 2.41 -4.30 5.40
CA ILE A 113 2.67 -4.78 4.03
C ILE A 113 1.57 -4.24 3.14
N SER A 114 1.95 -3.59 2.03
CA SER A 114 1.04 -3.01 1.06
C SER A 114 1.42 -3.42 -0.36
N ALA A 115 0.47 -3.34 -1.28
CA ALA A 115 0.72 -3.51 -2.72
C ALA A 115 0.57 -2.18 -3.43
N THR A 116 1.35 -1.95 -4.49
CA THR A 116 1.23 -0.75 -5.33
C THR A 116 -0.08 -0.70 -6.10
N HIS A 117 -0.72 -1.85 -6.31
CA HIS A 117 -1.88 -2.02 -7.19
C HIS A 117 -1.55 -1.86 -8.67
N THR A 118 -0.36 -2.28 -9.12
CA THR A 118 -0.06 -2.40 -10.55
C THR A 118 -1.00 -3.42 -11.23
N HIS A 119 -1.55 -3.06 -12.39
CA HIS A 119 -2.39 -3.93 -13.22
C HIS A 119 -1.58 -4.76 -14.23
N SER A 120 -0.26 -4.77 -14.08
CA SER A 120 0.69 -5.48 -14.96
C SER A 120 1.57 -6.46 -14.18
N ALA A 121 1.03 -7.03 -13.09
CA ALA A 121 1.71 -8.01 -12.26
C ALA A 121 0.97 -9.36 -12.25
N MET A 122 1.71 -10.42 -11.91
CA MET A 122 1.17 -11.77 -11.82
C MET A 122 0.38 -11.91 -10.52
N SER A 123 -0.62 -12.80 -10.51
CA SER A 123 -1.53 -12.95 -9.36
C SER A 123 -0.83 -13.49 -8.12
N ALA A 124 -0.68 -12.67 -7.08
CA ALA A 124 -0.42 -13.11 -5.70
C ALA A 124 -1.71 -13.29 -4.87
N LEU A 125 -2.88 -13.22 -5.52
CA LEU A 125 -4.19 -13.41 -4.91
C LEU A 125 -4.59 -14.89 -4.75
N GLY A 126 -3.77 -15.81 -5.28
CA GLY A 126 -4.05 -17.24 -5.27
C GLY A 126 -5.07 -17.65 -6.33
N ARG A 127 -5.51 -18.92 -6.25
CA ARG A 127 -6.50 -19.50 -7.18
C ARG A 127 -7.92 -19.03 -6.92
N ASP A 128 -8.29 -18.85 -5.65
CA ASP A 128 -9.59 -18.35 -5.22
C ASP A 128 -9.41 -17.22 -4.21
N ARG A 129 -9.49 -15.99 -4.71
CA ARG A 129 -9.31 -14.77 -3.89
C ARG A 129 -10.43 -14.55 -2.88
N PHE A 130 -11.52 -15.30 -2.95
CA PHE A 130 -12.67 -15.17 -2.04
C PHE A 130 -12.63 -16.17 -0.88
N GLN A 131 -11.72 -17.16 -0.92
CA GLN A 131 -11.52 -18.09 0.17
C GLN A 131 -10.52 -17.54 1.19
N PHE A 132 -11.02 -17.16 2.37
CA PHE A 132 -10.18 -16.65 3.46
C PHE A 132 -9.11 -17.63 3.95
N GLN A 133 -9.43 -18.93 3.95
CA GLN A 133 -8.51 -20.00 4.31
C GLN A 133 -8.17 -20.79 3.05
N SER A 134 -6.93 -20.67 2.61
CA SER A 134 -6.40 -21.42 1.48
C SER A 134 -4.92 -21.72 1.71
N GLU A 135 -4.47 -22.88 1.21
CA GLU A 135 -3.04 -23.12 1.09
C GLU A 135 -2.43 -22.10 0.12
N LEU A 136 -1.22 -21.62 0.44
CA LEU A 136 -0.49 -20.70 -0.44
C LEU A 136 0.07 -21.48 -1.62
N ASP A 137 -0.14 -20.98 -2.84
CA ASP A 137 0.52 -21.54 -4.02
C ASP A 137 2.02 -21.19 -4.08
N ASP A 138 2.74 -21.78 -5.03
CA ASP A 138 4.20 -21.60 -5.16
C ASP A 138 4.62 -20.13 -5.30
N TYR A 139 3.85 -19.32 -6.03
CA TYR A 139 4.18 -17.91 -6.19
C TYR A 139 3.88 -17.11 -4.93
N GLN A 140 2.77 -17.42 -4.25
CA GLN A 140 2.46 -16.84 -2.95
C GLN A 140 3.53 -17.16 -1.90
N GLN A 141 3.98 -18.41 -1.82
CA GLN A 141 5.07 -18.81 -0.93
C GLN A 141 6.39 -18.09 -1.28
N PHE A 142 6.71 -17.98 -2.58
CA PHE A 142 7.86 -17.22 -3.03
C PHE A 142 7.77 -15.74 -2.60
N VAL A 143 6.62 -15.08 -2.79
CA VAL A 143 6.40 -13.70 -2.36
C VAL A 143 6.56 -13.56 -0.84
N VAL A 144 6.02 -14.49 -0.05
CA VAL A 144 6.19 -14.52 1.42
C VAL A 144 7.67 -14.51 1.79
N GLU A 145 8.44 -15.48 1.29
CA GLU A 145 9.88 -15.58 1.59
C GLU A 145 10.64 -14.34 1.12
N ARG A 146 10.23 -13.77 -0.02
CA ARG A 146 10.88 -12.57 -0.56
C ARG A 146 10.61 -11.30 0.24
N ILE A 147 9.43 -11.17 0.84
CA ILE A 147 9.14 -10.11 1.80
C ILE A 147 10.01 -10.29 3.05
N VAL A 148 10.04 -11.49 3.63
CA VAL A 148 10.80 -11.80 4.86
C VAL A 148 12.28 -11.48 4.68
N ASP A 149 12.88 -11.94 3.58
CA ASP A 149 14.28 -11.68 3.26
C ASP A 149 14.55 -10.20 2.98
N GLY A 150 13.62 -9.48 2.35
CA GLY A 150 13.72 -8.03 2.15
C GLY A 150 13.79 -7.28 3.49
N VAL A 151 12.92 -7.67 4.44
CA VAL A 151 12.92 -7.12 5.80
C VAL A 151 14.19 -7.51 6.56
N GLN A 152 14.67 -8.75 6.43
CA GLN A 152 15.92 -9.19 7.05
C GLN A 152 17.11 -8.40 6.51
N ARG A 153 17.21 -8.20 5.19
CA ARG A 153 18.26 -7.40 4.57
C ARG A 153 18.21 -5.95 5.02
N ALA A 154 17.02 -5.36 5.11
CA ALA A 154 16.85 -4.02 5.66
C ALA A 154 17.31 -3.96 7.13
N GLY A 155 16.97 -4.96 7.95
CA GLY A 155 17.42 -5.09 9.34
C GLY A 155 18.94 -5.21 9.49
N ASN A 156 19.60 -5.94 8.58
CA ASN A 156 21.07 -6.07 8.56
C ASN A 156 21.79 -4.76 8.20
N LEU A 157 21.06 -3.77 7.66
CA LEU A 157 21.58 -2.47 7.25
C LEU A 157 21.14 -1.33 8.19
N LEU A 158 20.64 -1.67 9.39
CA LEU A 158 20.29 -0.70 10.43
C LEU A 158 21.49 0.14 10.83
N ARG A 159 21.35 1.45 10.70
CA ARG A 159 22.35 2.46 11.08
C ARG A 159 21.67 3.69 11.69
N PRO A 160 22.39 4.49 12.50
CA PRO A 160 21.86 5.73 13.08
C PRO A 160 21.17 6.59 12.02
N ALA A 161 19.96 7.03 12.32
CA ALA A 161 19.09 7.68 11.35
C ALA A 161 18.31 8.85 11.92
N GLU A 162 17.92 9.75 11.03
CA GLU A 162 16.96 10.82 11.28
C GLU A 162 15.78 10.65 10.33
N LEU A 163 14.60 11.05 10.78
CA LEU A 163 13.35 10.92 10.04
C LEU A 163 12.69 12.28 9.89
N ALA A 164 12.12 12.53 8.71
CA ALA A 164 11.31 13.70 8.44
C ALA A 164 10.02 13.32 7.72
N PHE A 165 8.99 14.12 7.93
CA PHE A 165 7.74 14.06 7.17
C PHE A 165 7.68 15.24 6.20
N GLY A 166 7.17 14.98 4.99
CA GLY A 166 6.89 16.01 4.00
C GLY A 166 5.66 15.69 3.17
N SER A 167 5.16 16.70 2.48
CA SER A 167 4.08 16.55 1.52
C SER A 167 4.20 17.55 0.38
N VAL A 168 3.74 17.16 -0.81
CA VAL A 168 3.63 18.03 -1.99
C VAL A 168 2.32 17.76 -2.72
N ASP A 169 1.75 18.78 -3.35
CA ASP A 169 0.55 18.61 -4.17
C ASP A 169 0.90 18.36 -5.65
N VAL A 170 0.25 17.35 -6.24
CA VAL A 170 0.38 16.98 -7.65
C VAL A 170 -1.01 16.76 -8.29
N PRO A 171 -1.86 17.79 -8.39
CA PRO A 171 -3.23 17.65 -8.89
C PRO A 171 -3.34 17.22 -10.36
N GLU A 172 -2.27 17.33 -11.13
CA GLU A 172 -2.26 17.16 -12.59
C GLU A 172 -2.49 15.72 -13.04
N HIS A 173 -2.27 14.74 -12.15
CA HIS A 173 -2.31 13.30 -12.51
C HIS A 173 -3.47 12.53 -11.89
N VAL A 174 -4.28 13.15 -11.04
CA VAL A 174 -5.40 12.52 -10.31
C VAL A 174 -6.74 13.02 -10.82
N PHE A 175 -7.53 12.12 -11.41
CA PHE A 175 -8.88 12.43 -11.89
C PHE A 175 -9.88 11.42 -11.32
N ASN A 176 -11.03 11.92 -10.86
CA ASN A 176 -12.10 11.02 -10.45
C ASN A 176 -12.68 10.31 -11.68
N ARG A 177 -12.70 8.97 -11.61
CA ARG A 177 -13.17 8.10 -12.69
C ARG A 177 -14.66 7.79 -12.64
N ARG A 178 -15.38 8.33 -11.66
CA ARG A 178 -16.83 8.19 -11.49
C ARG A 178 -17.51 9.54 -11.75
N TRP A 179 -18.49 9.56 -12.63
CA TRP A 179 -19.12 10.79 -13.10
C TRP A 179 -20.64 10.71 -13.01
N PHE A 180 -21.25 11.80 -12.55
CA PHE A 180 -22.66 12.07 -12.84
C PHE A 180 -22.79 12.39 -14.33
N MET A 181 -23.80 11.79 -14.95
CA MET A 181 -24.09 11.93 -16.37
C MET A 181 -25.49 12.50 -16.54
N LYS A 182 -25.72 13.24 -17.63
CA LYS A 182 -27.05 13.76 -17.96
C LYS A 182 -28.13 12.66 -17.90
N PRO A 183 -29.33 12.95 -17.37
CA PRO A 183 -30.40 11.96 -17.25
C PRO A 183 -30.68 11.20 -18.56
N GLY A 184 -30.83 9.88 -18.47
CA GLY A 184 -31.12 9.01 -19.61
C GLY A 184 -29.92 8.65 -20.49
N THR A 185 -28.70 9.08 -20.15
CA THR A 185 -27.49 8.82 -20.96
C THR A 185 -26.60 7.69 -20.43
N VAL A 186 -26.86 7.21 -19.20
CA VAL A 186 -26.16 6.05 -18.64
C VAL A 186 -26.81 4.77 -19.18
N PRO A 187 -26.04 3.81 -19.72
CA PRO A 187 -26.59 2.52 -20.14
C PRO A 187 -27.14 1.72 -18.95
N PRO A 188 -28.05 0.77 -19.16
CA PRO A 188 -28.53 -0.10 -18.09
C PRO A 188 -27.36 -0.80 -17.38
N ASN A 189 -27.44 -0.86 -16.06
CA ASN A 189 -26.51 -1.64 -15.25
C ASN A 189 -26.80 -3.15 -15.42
N PRO A 190 -25.87 -4.04 -15.00
CA PRO A 190 -26.06 -5.48 -15.17
C PRO A 190 -27.38 -6.00 -14.58
N PHE A 191 -27.92 -5.36 -13.54
CA PHE A 191 -29.18 -5.74 -12.89
C PHE A 191 -30.44 -5.18 -13.58
N GLY A 192 -30.33 -4.57 -14.76
CA GLY A 192 -31.45 -4.03 -15.53
C GLY A 192 -31.94 -2.64 -15.09
N GLY A 193 -31.34 -2.07 -14.04
CA GLY A 193 -31.58 -0.69 -13.61
C GLY A 193 -30.72 0.33 -14.37
N THR A 194 -30.80 1.61 -14.01
CA THR A 194 -29.89 2.65 -14.52
C THR A 194 -29.19 3.34 -13.36
N ASP A 195 -27.86 3.39 -13.40
CA ASP A 195 -27.08 4.08 -12.37
C ASP A 195 -27.09 5.59 -12.61
N ARG A 196 -27.02 6.37 -11.53
CA ARG A 196 -26.82 7.84 -11.60
C ARG A 196 -25.38 8.22 -11.92
N VAL A 197 -24.44 7.33 -11.62
CA VAL A 197 -23.00 7.57 -11.72
C VAL A 197 -22.38 6.49 -12.59
N LYS A 198 -21.68 6.89 -13.64
CA LYS A 198 -20.94 5.99 -14.52
C LYS A 198 -19.46 5.96 -14.15
N MET A 199 -18.90 4.76 -13.99
CA MET A 199 -17.45 4.56 -13.92
C MET A 199 -16.86 4.54 -15.33
N ASN A 200 -15.74 5.24 -15.54
CA ASN A 200 -15.02 5.38 -16.80
C ASN A 200 -15.94 5.76 -17.99
N PRO A 201 -16.62 6.93 -17.97
CA PRO A 201 -17.43 7.38 -19.10
C PRO A 201 -16.56 7.65 -20.35
N PRO A 202 -17.15 7.78 -21.55
CA PRO A 202 -16.39 8.20 -22.73
C PRO A 202 -15.76 9.59 -22.51
N GLY A 203 -14.45 9.70 -22.74
CA GLY A 203 -13.74 10.98 -22.63
C GLY A 203 -14.24 12.00 -23.66
N GLY A 204 -14.33 13.27 -23.27
CA GLY A 204 -14.84 14.37 -24.09
C GLY A 204 -16.36 14.31 -24.33
N SER A 205 -17.09 13.43 -23.64
CA SER A 205 -18.53 13.28 -23.84
C SER A 205 -19.29 14.55 -23.43
N PRO A 206 -20.23 15.05 -24.26
CA PRO A 206 -21.08 16.21 -23.91
C PRO A 206 -22.10 15.88 -22.81
N ASN A 207 -22.14 14.63 -22.35
CA ASN A 207 -23.06 14.14 -21.32
C ASN A 207 -22.44 14.10 -19.92
N LEU A 208 -21.15 14.43 -19.77
CA LEU A 208 -20.49 14.59 -18.48
C LEU A 208 -21.08 15.80 -17.75
N GLU A 209 -21.53 15.63 -16.50
CA GLU A 209 -21.94 16.74 -15.64
C GLU A 209 -20.80 17.11 -14.69
N GLU A 210 -20.54 16.26 -13.71
CA GLU A 210 -19.50 16.47 -12.71
C GLU A 210 -18.94 15.17 -12.15
N PRO A 211 -17.70 15.19 -11.64
CA PRO A 211 -17.14 14.12 -10.83
C PRO A 211 -18.03 13.74 -9.64
N ALA A 212 -18.13 12.45 -9.33
CA ALA A 212 -18.90 11.95 -8.19
C ALA A 212 -18.18 12.07 -6.84
N GLY A 213 -17.10 12.86 -6.76
CA GLY A 213 -16.33 13.10 -5.55
C GLY A 213 -15.01 13.83 -5.80
N PRO A 214 -14.32 14.25 -4.73
CA PRO A 214 -13.04 14.96 -4.83
C PRO A 214 -11.91 14.03 -5.29
N THR A 215 -10.77 14.65 -5.59
CA THR A 215 -9.47 14.01 -5.74
C THR A 215 -8.60 14.39 -4.56
N ASP A 216 -7.67 13.52 -4.18
CA ASP A 216 -6.60 13.85 -3.22
C ASP A 216 -5.28 14.01 -4.01
N PRO A 217 -4.79 15.25 -4.20
CA PRO A 217 -3.58 15.52 -4.95
C PRO A 217 -2.29 15.34 -4.13
N THR A 218 -2.42 15.06 -2.83
CA THR A 218 -1.30 15.09 -1.90
C THR A 218 -0.43 13.86 -2.08
N VAL A 219 0.86 14.06 -2.34
CA VAL A 219 1.88 13.03 -2.13
C VAL A 219 2.44 13.26 -0.74
N SER A 220 2.08 12.38 0.20
CA SER A 220 2.62 12.41 1.56
C SER A 220 3.77 11.42 1.67
N PHE A 221 4.85 11.80 2.36
CA PHE A 221 6.01 10.93 2.47
C PHE A 221 6.77 11.07 3.78
N ILE A 222 7.43 9.98 4.15
CA ILE A 222 8.44 9.94 5.20
C ILE A 222 9.79 9.75 4.52
N SER A 223 10.74 10.64 4.79
CA SER A 223 12.13 10.52 4.37
C SER A 223 12.99 10.13 5.55
N VAL A 224 13.89 9.18 5.33
CA VAL A 224 14.84 8.71 6.33
C VAL A 224 16.24 8.85 5.78
N ARG A 225 17.14 9.42 6.58
CA ARG A 225 18.56 9.60 6.25
C ARG A 225 19.44 9.13 7.38
N GLU A 226 20.67 8.79 7.06
CA GLU A 226 21.67 8.54 8.08
C GLU A 226 22.05 9.86 8.79
N VAL A 227 22.39 9.80 10.07
CA VAL A 227 22.82 10.99 10.83
C VAL A 227 24.03 11.62 10.14
N ASN A 228 23.89 12.88 9.69
CA ASN A 228 24.89 13.60 8.89
C ASN A 228 25.31 12.87 7.58
N GLY A 229 24.46 11.97 7.09
CA GLY A 229 24.80 11.05 5.99
C GLY A 229 23.77 11.03 4.87
N PRO A 230 23.89 10.05 3.95
CA PRO A 230 23.02 9.94 2.79
C PRO A 230 21.60 9.46 3.15
N LEU A 231 20.69 9.53 2.16
CA LEU A 231 19.33 9.00 2.31
C LEU A 231 19.35 7.47 2.49
N VAL A 232 18.52 6.96 3.41
CA VAL A 232 18.34 5.52 3.64
C VAL A 232 17.10 5.01 2.91
N GLY A 233 15.97 5.69 3.08
CA GLY A 233 14.71 5.28 2.48
C GLY A 233 13.71 6.42 2.36
N LEU A 234 12.74 6.24 1.46
CA LEU A 234 11.64 7.16 1.25
C LEU A 234 10.37 6.33 1.13
N TYR A 235 9.41 6.52 2.04
CA TYR A 235 8.08 5.92 1.95
C TYR A 235 7.11 7.01 1.52
N ALA A 236 6.74 7.04 0.24
CA ALA A 236 5.75 7.96 -0.30
C ALA A 236 4.41 7.26 -0.51
N ALA A 237 3.31 8.00 -0.40
CA ALA A 237 1.97 7.53 -0.73
C ALA A 237 1.26 8.57 -1.61
N TYR A 238 0.66 8.12 -2.71
CA TYR A 238 -0.05 8.97 -3.64
C TYR A 238 -1.38 8.34 -4.07
N SER A 239 -2.44 9.14 -4.11
CA SER A 239 -3.81 8.67 -4.34
C SER A 239 -4.14 8.42 -5.83
N LEU A 240 -3.17 7.88 -6.58
CA LEU A 240 -3.29 7.50 -7.99
C LEU A 240 -3.18 5.99 -8.20
N HIS A 241 -4.19 5.42 -8.86
CA HIS A 241 -4.45 3.98 -8.95
C HIS A 241 -3.33 3.18 -9.62
N TYR A 242 -3.18 3.33 -10.92
CA TYR A 242 -2.03 2.95 -11.75
C TYR A 242 -2.14 3.80 -13.02
N VAL A 243 -1.08 3.90 -13.82
CA VAL A 243 -1.09 4.69 -15.05
C VAL A 243 -1.18 3.79 -16.28
N GLY A 244 -0.45 2.67 -16.30
CA GLY A 244 -0.51 1.65 -17.34
C GLY A 244 0.02 2.11 -18.71
N GLY A 245 -0.50 1.50 -19.78
CA GLY A 245 0.04 1.69 -21.12
C GLY A 245 1.24 0.80 -21.40
N VAL A 246 1.21 -0.43 -20.89
CA VAL A 246 2.18 -1.50 -21.20
C VAL A 246 1.87 -2.17 -22.55
N GLY A 247 2.82 -2.94 -23.08
CA GLY A 247 2.59 -3.82 -24.22
C GLY A 247 1.77 -5.08 -23.86
N PRO A 248 1.23 -5.82 -24.83
CA PRO A 248 0.44 -7.02 -24.57
C PRO A 248 1.22 -8.10 -23.81
N GLY A 249 0.74 -8.49 -22.63
CA GLY A 249 1.39 -9.53 -21.81
C GLY A 249 2.68 -9.07 -21.13
N HIS A 250 2.91 -7.76 -21.00
CA HIS A 250 4.11 -7.24 -20.35
C HIS A 250 3.92 -7.14 -18.84
N VAL A 251 4.94 -7.58 -18.09
CA VAL A 251 5.07 -7.40 -16.65
C VAL A 251 5.71 -6.04 -16.38
N SER A 252 5.16 -5.27 -15.45
CA SER A 252 5.71 -3.97 -15.03
C SER A 252 5.18 -3.56 -13.65
N ALA A 253 6.05 -2.94 -12.86
CA ALA A 253 5.73 -2.27 -11.61
C ALA A 253 5.08 -0.89 -11.81
N ASP A 254 4.77 -0.51 -13.06
CA ASP A 254 4.05 0.71 -13.45
C ASP A 254 4.80 2.00 -13.03
N TYR A 255 4.11 3.14 -12.94
CA TYR A 255 4.72 4.41 -12.57
C TYR A 255 5.38 4.40 -11.18
N PHE A 256 5.03 3.43 -10.32
CA PHE A 256 5.56 3.31 -8.96
C PHE A 256 7.07 3.04 -8.95
N ALA A 257 7.54 2.06 -9.71
CA ALA A 257 8.98 1.78 -9.82
C ALA A 257 9.71 2.88 -10.59
N MET A 258 9.11 3.43 -11.64
CA MET A 258 9.69 4.57 -12.37
C MET A 258 9.85 5.80 -11.48
N PHE A 259 8.92 6.04 -10.55
CA PHE A 259 9.07 7.09 -9.53
C PHE A 259 10.29 6.79 -8.64
N CYS A 260 10.42 5.54 -8.18
CA CYS A 260 11.53 5.14 -7.32
C CYS A 260 12.88 5.35 -8.02
N GLU A 261 13.01 4.87 -9.26
CA GLU A 261 14.20 5.04 -10.09
C GLU A 261 14.52 6.51 -10.35
N GLU A 262 13.51 7.32 -10.63
CA GLU A 262 13.72 8.74 -10.91
C GLU A 262 14.15 9.52 -9.66
N VAL A 263 13.59 9.23 -8.48
CA VAL A 263 14.06 9.85 -7.24
C VAL A 263 15.52 9.49 -6.98
N ILE A 264 15.94 8.23 -7.16
CA ILE A 264 17.35 7.84 -7.04
C ILE A 264 18.22 8.66 -8.00
N ARG A 265 17.80 8.79 -9.27
CA ARG A 265 18.53 9.54 -10.29
C ARG A 265 18.64 11.03 -9.96
N LEU A 266 17.55 11.66 -9.51
CA LEU A 266 17.51 13.09 -9.18
C LEU A 266 18.33 13.43 -7.93
N GLN A 267 18.47 12.48 -7.00
CA GLN A 267 19.34 12.62 -5.84
C GLN A 267 20.81 12.23 -6.12
N GLY A 268 21.10 11.63 -7.27
CA GLY A 268 22.46 11.18 -7.62
C GLY A 268 22.94 9.99 -6.79
N LEU A 269 22.03 9.08 -6.41
CA LEU A 269 22.28 7.99 -5.45
C LEU A 269 22.31 6.60 -6.09
N GLN A 270 22.51 6.50 -7.41
CA GLN A 270 22.51 5.23 -8.16
C GLN A 270 23.56 4.24 -7.63
N ASP A 271 24.73 4.75 -7.25
CA ASP A 271 25.88 3.95 -6.80
C ASP A 271 26.06 3.96 -5.27
N GLN A 272 25.04 4.42 -4.53
CA GLN A 272 25.11 4.50 -3.06
C GLN A 272 25.14 3.11 -2.43
N ASP A 273 26.07 2.88 -1.49
CA ASP A 273 26.14 1.69 -0.64
C ASP A 273 26.25 2.08 0.85
N PRO A 274 25.37 1.61 1.75
CA PRO A 274 24.16 0.82 1.49
C PRO A 274 23.12 1.55 0.61
N PRO A 275 22.26 0.83 -0.13
CA PRO A 275 21.37 1.45 -1.11
C PRO A 275 20.34 2.39 -0.47
N PHE A 276 20.01 3.46 -1.19
CA PHE A 276 18.82 4.27 -0.93
C PHE A 276 17.59 3.56 -1.55
N VAL A 277 16.54 3.34 -0.75
CA VAL A 277 15.33 2.64 -1.23
C VAL A 277 14.09 3.53 -1.12
N PRO A 278 13.70 4.21 -2.20
CA PRO A 278 12.39 4.82 -2.31
C PRO A 278 11.29 3.80 -2.58
N MET A 279 10.08 4.13 -2.15
CA MET A 279 8.86 3.33 -2.24
C MET A 279 7.69 4.26 -2.53
N MET A 280 6.82 3.86 -3.46
CA MET A 280 5.54 4.53 -3.70
C MET A 280 4.40 3.57 -3.34
N ALA A 281 3.83 3.75 -2.16
CA ALA A 281 2.62 3.09 -1.73
C ALA A 281 1.39 3.72 -2.41
N ASN A 282 0.32 2.93 -2.54
CA ASN A 282 -0.94 3.44 -3.06
C ASN A 282 -1.72 4.17 -1.97
N GLY A 283 -2.22 5.36 -2.27
CA GLY A 283 -3.11 6.15 -1.42
C GLY A 283 -4.58 5.82 -1.62
N THR A 284 -5.45 6.84 -1.48
CA THR A 284 -6.91 6.70 -1.56
C THR A 284 -7.43 6.64 -3.01
N SER A 285 -6.99 5.65 -3.80
CA SER A 285 -7.14 5.66 -5.26
C SER A 285 -8.34 4.88 -5.83
N GLY A 286 -9.27 4.40 -5.01
CA GLY A 286 -10.34 3.48 -5.45
C GLY A 286 -11.28 4.02 -6.54
N ASN A 287 -11.46 5.35 -6.60
CA ASN A 287 -12.22 6.05 -7.62
C ASN A 287 -11.37 7.04 -8.44
N ILE A 288 -10.04 6.91 -8.43
CA ILE A 288 -9.12 7.82 -9.10
C ILE A 288 -8.40 7.11 -10.25
N ASN A 289 -8.08 7.80 -11.33
CA ASN A 289 -7.19 7.33 -12.39
C ASN A 289 -6.44 8.50 -13.06
N ASN A 290 -5.57 8.20 -14.04
CA ASN A 290 -4.80 9.18 -14.79
C ASN A 290 -5.50 9.63 -16.11
N ILE A 291 -6.85 9.64 -16.13
CA ILE A 291 -7.63 10.00 -17.31
C ILE A 291 -8.45 11.25 -17.01
N ASN A 292 -8.10 12.36 -17.66
CA ASN A 292 -8.96 13.52 -17.71
C ASN A 292 -10.13 13.25 -18.67
N PHE A 293 -11.33 13.03 -18.11
CA PHE A 293 -12.52 12.73 -18.91
C PHE A 293 -13.10 13.96 -19.62
N ARG A 294 -12.83 15.19 -19.15
CA ARG A 294 -13.28 16.41 -19.84
C ARG A 294 -12.40 16.72 -21.05
N GLU A 295 -11.09 16.62 -20.85
CA GLU A 295 -10.08 16.93 -21.84
C GLU A 295 -9.21 15.69 -22.08
N PRO A 296 -9.71 14.70 -22.84
CA PRO A 296 -9.00 13.46 -23.06
C PRO A 296 -7.70 13.73 -23.81
N ARG A 297 -6.60 13.17 -23.29
CA ARG A 297 -5.30 13.24 -23.94
C ARG A 297 -5.22 12.31 -25.17
N PRO A 298 -4.38 12.63 -26.17
CA PRO A 298 -4.06 11.71 -27.25
C PRO A 298 -3.41 10.41 -26.74
N ARG A 299 -3.48 9.36 -27.56
CA ARG A 299 -2.79 8.10 -27.30
C ARG A 299 -1.27 8.34 -27.29
N LYS A 300 -0.59 7.70 -26.34
CA LYS A 300 0.87 7.72 -26.18
C LYS A 300 1.48 6.36 -26.51
N ALA A 301 2.78 6.34 -26.76
CA ALA A 301 3.53 5.10 -26.91
C ALA A 301 3.55 4.30 -25.60
N ALA A 302 3.91 3.02 -25.68
CA ALA A 302 4.02 2.17 -24.51
C ALA A 302 4.99 2.80 -23.48
N TYR A 303 4.59 2.78 -22.21
CA TYR A 303 5.35 3.30 -21.06
C TYR A 303 5.56 4.82 -21.01
N GLU A 304 5.20 5.55 -22.05
CA GLU A 304 5.47 6.99 -22.14
C GLU A 304 4.68 7.77 -21.08
N GLN A 305 3.41 7.45 -20.84
CA GLN A 305 2.62 8.14 -19.81
C GLN A 305 3.11 7.80 -18.40
N MET A 306 3.46 6.53 -18.13
CA MET A 306 4.00 6.13 -16.83
C MET A 306 5.26 6.92 -16.49
N ARG A 307 6.22 7.01 -17.43
CA ARG A 307 7.42 7.84 -17.25
C ARG A 307 7.09 9.29 -17.01
N TYR A 308 6.20 9.88 -17.80
CA TYR A 308 5.80 11.28 -17.62
C TYR A 308 5.24 11.56 -16.21
N VAL A 309 4.29 10.75 -15.75
CA VAL A 309 3.67 10.89 -14.43
C VAL A 309 4.71 10.66 -13.32
N ALA A 310 5.46 9.55 -13.42
CA ALA A 310 6.51 9.21 -12.46
C ALA A 310 7.55 10.32 -12.31
N HIS A 311 8.00 10.88 -13.43
CA HIS A 311 9.04 11.91 -13.42
C HIS A 311 8.57 13.22 -12.79
N ASP A 312 7.34 13.66 -13.10
CA ASP A 312 6.80 14.88 -12.49
C ASP A 312 6.59 14.71 -10.98
N VAL A 313 6.01 13.59 -10.55
CA VAL A 313 5.82 13.28 -9.12
C VAL A 313 7.18 13.18 -8.40
N ALA A 314 8.15 12.48 -8.99
CA ALA A 314 9.50 12.33 -8.44
C ALA A 314 10.25 13.66 -8.34
N ALA A 315 10.09 14.55 -9.33
CA ALA A 315 10.70 15.88 -9.32
C ALA A 315 10.15 16.74 -8.17
N ARG A 316 8.83 16.73 -7.94
CA ARG A 316 8.20 17.49 -6.85
C ARG A 316 8.65 16.99 -5.48
N VAL A 317 8.61 15.67 -5.27
CA VAL A 317 9.09 15.08 -4.01
C VAL A 317 10.59 15.36 -3.82
N SER A 318 11.41 15.15 -4.85
CA SER A 318 12.87 15.37 -4.79
C SER A 318 13.25 16.82 -4.50
N SER A 319 12.47 17.79 -4.98
CA SER A 319 12.67 19.20 -4.65
C SER A 319 12.39 19.47 -3.18
N GLU A 320 11.35 18.85 -2.63
CA GLU A 320 10.92 19.08 -1.24
C GLU A 320 11.83 18.38 -0.21
N LEU A 321 12.52 17.30 -0.58
CA LEU A 321 13.48 16.61 0.31
C LEU A 321 14.53 17.56 0.94
N LYS A 322 14.88 18.66 0.25
CA LYS A 322 15.87 19.65 0.71
C LYS A 322 15.35 20.59 1.80
N ASN A 323 14.03 20.69 1.94
CA ASN A 323 13.36 21.61 2.86
C ASN A 323 12.89 20.93 4.15
N LEU A 324 13.12 19.62 4.28
CA LEU A 324 12.63 18.83 5.40
C LEU A 324 13.39 19.11 6.69
N ASN A 325 12.65 19.11 7.80
CA ASN A 325 13.21 19.14 9.15
C ASN A 325 13.33 17.72 9.69
N TYR A 326 14.57 17.24 9.80
CA TYR A 326 14.86 15.89 10.27
C TYR A 326 14.97 15.83 11.80
N ALA A 327 14.35 14.80 12.39
CA ALA A 327 14.41 14.52 13.81
C ALA A 327 15.19 13.23 14.07
N SER A 328 16.16 13.29 14.99
CA SER A 328 16.95 12.14 15.47
C SER A 328 16.31 11.42 16.66
N GLN A 329 15.35 12.08 17.33
CA GLN A 329 14.63 11.57 18.50
C GLN A 329 13.17 11.32 18.13
N VAL A 330 12.88 10.11 17.64
CA VAL A 330 11.55 9.68 17.22
C VAL A 330 11.09 8.55 18.11
N THR A 331 9.80 8.56 18.47
CA THR A 331 9.16 7.43 19.17
C THR A 331 8.37 6.62 18.17
N LEU A 332 8.62 5.31 18.13
CA LEU A 332 7.88 4.39 17.30
C LEU A 332 6.76 3.75 18.11
N ASP A 333 5.59 3.61 17.48
CA ASP A 333 4.46 2.88 18.05
C ASP A 333 3.70 2.15 16.95
N ALA A 334 2.96 1.11 17.33
CA ALA A 334 2.11 0.34 16.44
C ALA A 334 0.87 -0.16 17.18
N ALA A 335 -0.26 -0.10 16.50
CA ALA A 335 -1.51 -0.68 16.95
C ALA A 335 -2.10 -1.54 15.82
N TYR A 336 -2.56 -2.72 16.19
CA TYR A 336 -3.17 -3.67 15.27
C TYR A 336 -4.41 -4.26 15.91
N ALA A 337 -5.50 -4.34 15.14
CA ALA A 337 -6.73 -4.99 15.54
C ALA A 337 -7.42 -5.55 14.30
N GLU A 338 -8.09 -6.68 14.48
CA GLU A 338 -8.98 -7.25 13.48
C GLU A 338 -10.42 -7.04 13.91
N PHE A 339 -11.25 -6.62 12.97
CA PHE A 339 -12.65 -6.35 13.21
C PHE A 339 -13.49 -7.17 12.25
N GLU A 340 -14.60 -7.70 12.75
CA GLU A 340 -15.62 -8.28 11.89
C GLU A 340 -16.41 -7.14 11.23
N VAL A 341 -16.41 -7.13 9.89
CA VAL A 341 -17.18 -6.15 9.11
C VAL A 341 -18.32 -6.88 8.42
N GLY A 342 -19.55 -6.47 8.71
CA GLY A 342 -20.74 -7.00 8.05
C GLY A 342 -20.74 -6.67 6.54
N TRP A 343 -21.16 -7.64 5.74
CA TRP A 343 -21.22 -7.51 4.28
C TRP A 343 -22.63 -7.13 3.86
N ARG A 344 -22.76 -6.39 2.75
CA ARG A 344 -24.07 -6.26 2.09
C ARG A 344 -24.39 -7.59 1.42
N VAL A 345 -25.45 -8.25 1.85
CA VAL A 345 -25.92 -9.48 1.25
C VAL A 345 -26.86 -9.13 0.08
N PRO A 346 -26.70 -9.76 -1.10
CA PRO A 346 -27.65 -9.57 -2.21
C PRO A 346 -29.08 -9.93 -1.80
N SER A 347 -30.07 -9.25 -2.35
CA SER A 347 -31.48 -9.60 -2.12
C SER A 347 -31.83 -10.94 -2.76
N GLU A 348 -32.93 -11.58 -2.32
CA GLU A 348 -33.45 -12.80 -2.96
C GLU A 348 -33.72 -12.60 -4.46
N GLU A 349 -34.19 -11.42 -4.85
CA GLU A 349 -34.39 -11.03 -6.24
C GLU A 349 -33.07 -11.01 -7.02
N GLN A 350 -32.01 -10.41 -6.46
CA GLN A 350 -30.68 -10.38 -7.08
C GLN A 350 -30.08 -11.78 -7.21
N LEU A 351 -30.27 -12.64 -6.19
CA LEU A 351 -29.82 -14.04 -6.22
C LEU A 351 -30.57 -14.86 -7.27
N SER A 352 -31.88 -14.68 -7.37
CA SER A 352 -32.72 -15.33 -8.38
C SER A 352 -32.31 -14.89 -9.79
N TRP A 353 -32.13 -13.58 -10.00
CA TRP A 353 -31.65 -13.02 -11.25
C TRP A 353 -30.27 -13.58 -11.64
N ALA A 354 -29.32 -13.60 -10.71
CA ALA A 354 -27.96 -14.12 -10.96
C ALA A 354 -28.00 -15.61 -11.30
N SER A 355 -28.82 -16.39 -10.60
CA SER A 355 -29.00 -17.83 -10.87
C SER A 355 -29.58 -18.08 -12.26
N GLY A 356 -30.58 -17.28 -12.66
CA GLY A 356 -31.13 -17.30 -14.01
C GLY A 356 -30.09 -16.97 -15.08
N LYS A 357 -29.27 -15.95 -14.85
CA LYS A 357 -28.18 -15.57 -15.76
C LYS A 357 -27.12 -16.65 -15.92
N LEU A 358 -26.72 -17.30 -14.84
CA LEU A 358 -25.76 -18.40 -14.86
C LEU A 358 -26.28 -19.66 -15.58
N ALA A 359 -27.60 -19.81 -15.70
CA ALA A 359 -28.24 -20.91 -16.43
C ALA A 359 -28.39 -20.62 -17.95
N GLU A 360 -28.23 -19.37 -18.40
CA GLU A 360 -28.26 -19.03 -19.82
C GLU A 360 -27.02 -19.61 -20.54
N PRO A 361 -27.16 -20.19 -21.74
CA PRO A 361 -26.02 -20.69 -22.50
C PRO A 361 -25.06 -19.55 -22.87
N GLU A 362 -23.75 -19.81 -22.81
CA GLU A 362 -22.73 -18.82 -23.17
C GLU A 362 -22.96 -18.28 -24.57
N SER A 363 -23.27 -16.97 -24.68
CA SER A 363 -23.38 -16.34 -25.99
C SER A 363 -21.98 -16.17 -26.58
N ALA A 364 -21.65 -16.99 -27.58
CA ALA A 364 -20.48 -16.77 -28.42
C ALA A 364 -20.64 -15.42 -29.15
N GLY A 365 -20.02 -14.35 -28.65
CA GLY A 365 -20.01 -13.07 -29.37
C GLY A 365 -19.98 -11.78 -28.56
N ARG A 366 -20.07 -11.81 -27.22
CA ARG A 366 -19.80 -10.58 -26.44
C ARG A 366 -18.30 -10.45 -26.26
N GLY A 367 -17.69 -9.54 -27.02
CA GLY A 367 -16.30 -9.16 -26.81
C GLY A 367 -16.09 -8.79 -25.33
N ALA A 368 -15.22 -9.54 -24.67
CA ALA A 368 -14.41 -9.23 -23.47
C ALA A 368 -14.99 -8.41 -22.30
N ASP A 369 -16.27 -8.05 -22.23
CA ASP A 369 -16.67 -7.01 -21.27
C ASP A 369 -17.02 -7.51 -19.88
N LEU A 370 -17.30 -8.81 -19.67
CA LEU A 370 -17.30 -9.47 -18.35
C LEU A 370 -17.12 -11.00 -18.54
N PRO A 371 -16.18 -11.69 -17.85
CA PRO A 371 -16.27 -13.14 -17.74
C PRO A 371 -17.48 -13.51 -16.88
N ARG A 372 -18.50 -14.12 -17.51
CA ARG A 372 -19.77 -14.61 -16.94
C ARG A 372 -20.57 -13.61 -16.10
#